data_AF-A0A661YNX6-F1
#
_entry.id   AF-A0A661YNX6-F1
#
_cell.length_a   1.000
_cell.length_b   1.000
_cell.length_c   1.000
_cell.angle_alpha   90.00
_cell.angle_beta   90.00
_cell.angle_gamma   90.00
#
_symmetry.space_group_name_H-M   'P 1'
#
loop_
_entity.id
_entity.type
_entity.pdbx_description
1 polymer ?
#
loop_
_entity_poly.entity_id
_entity_poly.type
_entity_poly.pdbx_seq_one_letter_code
_entity_poly.pdbx_strand_id
1 'polypeptide(L)'
;MRTDIIILGLASLWGLYWIARNKHIFSSLVTIGLIVGIVLAYLKLNGSIIIGLSVFLISATIALLYTLFYKKFSPTKRVVITLIILPTIVYWIFLINHLAGAAWLWYGLFLPFAGLIYGLMRPVNLKNEWGFIIILLAEAFTHIYPVLIN
;
A
#
# COMPACT_ATOMS: atom_id res chain seq x y z
N MET A 1 -18.68 -12.76 -6.06
CA MET A 1 -17.42 -12.09 -6.47
C MET A 1 -16.67 -11.74 -5.20
N ARG A 2 -15.36 -12.02 -5.07
CA ARG A 2 -14.62 -11.63 -3.86
C ARG A 2 -14.55 -10.10 -3.79
N THR A 3 -15.17 -9.51 -2.77
CA THR A 3 -15.24 -8.06 -2.55
C THR A 3 -13.85 -7.41 -2.59
N ASP A 4 -12.81 -8.14 -2.17
CA ASP A 4 -11.39 -7.74 -2.25
C ASP A 4 -10.98 -7.31 -3.66
N ILE A 5 -11.37 -8.08 -4.68
CA ILE A 5 -10.99 -7.83 -6.07
C ILE A 5 -11.61 -6.52 -6.56
N ILE A 6 -12.84 -6.23 -6.12
CA ILE A 6 -13.53 -4.99 -6.47
C ILE A 6 -12.81 -3.81 -5.82
N ILE A 7 -12.52 -3.90 -4.52
CA ILE A 7 -11.85 -2.85 -3.75
C ILE A 7 -10.48 -2.54 -4.36
N LEU A 8 -9.66 -3.57 -4.58
CA LEU A 8 -8.32 -3.41 -5.15
C LEU A 8 -8.33 -3.00 -6.62
N GLY A 9 -9.31 -3.47 -7.39
CA GLY A 9 -9.52 -3.05 -8.78
C GLY A 9 -9.83 -1.55 -8.87
N LEU A 10 -10.74 -1.05 -8.03
CA LEU A 10 -11.08 0.37 -7.95
C LEU A 10 -9.89 1.21 -7.47
N ALA A 11 -9.15 0.74 -6.47
CA ALA A 11 -7.93 1.41 -6.00
C ALA A 11 -6.85 1.47 -7.09
N SER A 12 -6.72 0.41 -7.89
CA SER A 12 -5.80 0.35 -9.03
C SER A 12 -6.19 1.34 -10.13
N LEU A 13 -7.48 1.41 -10.49
CA LEU A 13 -7.99 2.39 -11.44
C LEU A 13 -7.77 3.83 -10.96
N TRP A 14 -7.99 4.09 -9.66
CA TRP A 14 -7.65 5.37 -9.06
C TRP A 14 -6.16 5.68 -9.16
N GLY A 15 -5.30 4.69 -8.88
CA GLY A 15 -3.84 4.80 -9.06
C GLY A 15 -3.45 5.18 -10.48
N LEU A 16 -4.04 4.54 -11.50
CA LEU A 16 -3.83 4.87 -12.92
C LEU A 16 -4.29 6.29 -13.26
N TYR A 17 -5.48 6.68 -12.80
CA TYR A 17 -5.97 8.05 -12.95
C TYR A 17 -5.00 9.06 -12.32
N TRP A 18 -4.48 8.76 -11.13
CA TRP A 18 -3.55 9.64 -10.44
C TRP A 18 -2.20 9.76 -11.15
N ILE A 19 -1.70 8.66 -11.73
CA ILE A 19 -0.51 8.66 -12.58
C ILE A 19 -0.68 9.64 -13.75
N ALA A 20 -1.83 9.61 -14.45
CA ALA A 20 -2.07 10.51 -15.57
C ALA A 20 -2.12 11.99 -15.14
N ARG A 21 -2.65 12.26 -13.93
CA ARG A 21 -2.75 13.62 -13.38
C ARG A 21 -1.43 14.14 -12.82
N ASN A 22 -0.56 13.25 -12.33
CA ASN A 22 0.65 13.62 -11.61
C ASN A 22 1.91 13.48 -12.48
N LYS A 23 2.75 14.51 -12.52
CA LYS A 23 4.01 14.49 -13.28
C LYS A 23 5.20 13.89 -12.51
N HIS A 24 4.98 13.38 -11.30
CA HIS A 24 6.04 12.84 -10.47
C HIS A 24 6.38 11.38 -10.82
N ILE A 25 7.35 11.21 -11.72
CA ILE A 25 7.77 9.91 -12.31
C ILE A 25 7.94 8.81 -11.26
N PHE A 26 8.65 9.09 -10.17
CA PHE A 26 8.94 8.07 -9.15
C PHE A 26 7.67 7.55 -8.47
N SER A 27 6.73 8.44 -8.16
CA SER A 27 5.45 8.01 -7.56
C SER A 27 4.65 7.18 -8.55
N SER A 28 4.71 7.54 -9.83
CA SER A 28 4.03 6.78 -10.88
C SER A 28 4.61 5.38 -11.04
N LEU A 29 5.94 5.23 -11.01
CA LEU A 29 6.61 3.93 -11.07
C LEU A 29 6.22 3.02 -9.90
N VAL A 30 6.23 3.55 -8.67
CA VAL A 30 5.77 2.81 -7.48
C VAL A 30 4.32 2.38 -7.65
N THR A 31 3.45 3.29 -8.07
CA THR A 31 2.02 3.03 -8.25
C THR A 31 1.80 1.92 -9.28
N ILE A 32 2.49 1.96 -10.42
CA ILE A 32 2.45 0.90 -11.44
C ILE A 32 2.92 -0.43 -10.85
N GLY A 33 4.05 -0.44 -10.12
CA GLY A 33 4.57 -1.65 -9.51
C GLY A 33 3.59 -2.31 -8.54
N LEU A 34 2.91 -1.52 -7.71
CA LEU A 34 1.85 -2.02 -6.82
C LEU A 34 0.67 -2.60 -7.60
N ILE A 35 0.20 -1.91 -8.66
CA ILE A 35 -0.89 -2.41 -9.51
C ILE A 35 -0.52 -3.72 -10.17
N VAL A 36 0.68 -3.81 -10.78
CA VAL A 36 1.17 -5.03 -11.42
C VAL A 36 1.25 -6.17 -10.40
N GLY A 37 1.75 -5.90 -9.19
CA GLY A 37 1.78 -6.88 -8.10
C GLY A 37 0.40 -7.42 -7.74
N ILE A 38 -0.59 -6.53 -7.59
CA ILE A 38 -1.99 -6.90 -7.32
C ILE A 38 -2.56 -7.73 -8.46
N VAL A 39 -2.42 -7.29 -9.72
CA VAL A 39 -2.95 -7.97 -10.89
C VAL A 39 -2.38 -9.39 -11.00
N LEU A 40 -1.07 -9.55 -10.84
CA LEU A 40 -0.41 -10.87 -10.87
C LEU A 40 -0.87 -11.77 -9.71
N ALA A 41 -0.95 -11.21 -8.49
CA ALA A 41 -1.33 -11.98 -7.31
C ALA A 41 -2.80 -12.43 -7.35
N TYR A 42 -3.73 -11.54 -7.73
CA TYR A 42 -5.17 -11.79 -7.66
C TYR A 42 -5.76 -12.47 -8.89
N LEU A 43 -5.23 -12.22 -10.09
CA LEU A 43 -5.67 -12.93 -11.29
C LEU A 43 -5.07 -14.34 -11.41
N LYS A 44 -4.14 -14.70 -10.50
CA LYS A 44 -3.46 -16.01 -10.47
C LYS A 44 -2.87 -16.43 -11.82
N LEU A 45 -2.47 -15.47 -12.65
CA LEU A 45 -1.95 -15.72 -13.99
C LEU A 45 -0.77 -16.69 -13.88
N ASN A 46 -0.86 -17.89 -14.45
CA ASN A 46 0.22 -18.89 -14.43
C ASN A 46 0.72 -19.31 -13.03
N GLY A 47 -0.12 -19.30 -11.99
CA GLY A 47 0.31 -19.67 -10.63
C GLY A 47 1.23 -18.65 -9.96
N SER A 48 1.30 -17.43 -10.49
CA SER A 48 2.26 -16.38 -10.11
C SER A 48 1.93 -15.61 -8.82
N ILE A 49 1.20 -16.20 -7.87
CA ILE A 49 0.79 -15.51 -6.63
C ILE A 49 2.00 -14.96 -5.87
N ILE A 50 3.04 -15.79 -5.70
CA ILE A 50 4.29 -15.40 -5.00
C ILE A 50 5.01 -14.29 -5.76
N ILE A 51 5.02 -14.35 -7.10
CA ILE A 51 5.65 -13.33 -7.95
C ILE A 51 4.92 -12.00 -7.78
N GLY A 52 3.58 -12.01 -7.84
CA GLY A 52 2.76 -10.81 -7.67
C GLY A 52 2.98 -10.16 -6.29
N LEU A 53 2.95 -10.96 -5.22
CA LEU A 53 3.26 -10.49 -3.86
C LEU A 53 4.69 -9.94 -3.75
N SER A 54 5.67 -10.58 -4.40
CA SER A 54 7.06 -10.09 -4.41
C SER A 54 7.18 -8.75 -5.13
N VAL A 55 6.54 -8.58 -6.29
CA VAL A 55 6.51 -7.31 -7.02
C VAL A 55 5.84 -6.21 -6.19
N PHE A 56 4.74 -6.54 -5.52
CA PHE A 56 4.05 -5.62 -4.61
C PHE A 56 4.96 -5.18 -3.46
N LEU A 57 5.58 -6.14 -2.76
CA LEU A 57 6.46 -5.87 -1.62
C LEU A 57 7.71 -5.08 -2.00
N ILE A 58 8.33 -5.39 -3.13
CA ILE A 58 9.49 -4.64 -3.64
C ILE A 58 9.06 -3.20 -3.94
N SER A 59 7.92 -3.00 -4.59
CA SER A 59 7.40 -1.66 -4.91
C SER A 59 7.08 -0.85 -3.66
N ALA A 60 6.44 -1.47 -2.67
CA ALA A 60 6.17 -0.86 -1.36
C ALA A 60 7.48 -0.52 -0.61
N THR A 61 8.46 -1.42 -0.64
CA THR A 61 9.77 -1.20 -0.01
C THR A 61 10.52 -0.04 -0.66
N ILE A 62 10.52 0.04 -1.99
CA ILE A 62 11.09 1.16 -2.74
C ILE A 62 10.40 2.48 -2.33
N ALA A 63 9.07 2.48 -2.17
CA ALA A 63 8.32 3.64 -1.70
C ALA A 63 8.71 4.06 -0.28
N LEU A 64 8.92 3.08 0.62
CA LEU A 64 9.36 3.32 1.98
C LEU A 64 10.77 3.92 2.02
N LEU A 65 11.72 3.32 1.29
CA LEU A 65 13.09 3.82 1.19
C LEU A 65 13.11 5.25 0.64
N TYR A 66 12.37 5.50 -0.44
CA TYR A 66 12.22 6.85 -0.98
C TYR A 66 11.68 7.83 0.06
N THR A 67 10.66 7.43 0.82
CA THR A 67 10.09 8.27 1.88
C THR A 67 11.12 8.62 2.96
N LEU A 68 11.95 7.66 3.38
CA LEU A 68 12.93 7.86 4.45
C LEU A 68 14.12 8.71 3.99
N PHE A 69 14.60 8.50 2.77
CA PHE A 69 15.84 9.08 2.26
C PHE A 69 15.66 10.32 1.39
N TYR A 70 14.45 10.60 0.88
CA TYR A 70 14.23 11.78 0.05
C TYR A 70 14.23 13.07 0.88
N LYS A 71 15.35 13.80 0.78
CA LYS A 71 15.64 14.98 1.62
C LYS A 71 14.59 16.09 1.56
N LYS A 72 13.85 16.23 0.46
CA LYS A 72 12.82 17.28 0.32
C LYS A 72 11.53 17.00 1.11
N PHE A 73 11.35 15.78 1.64
CA PHE A 73 10.19 15.49 2.48
C PHE A 73 10.40 16.07 3.87
N SER A 74 9.39 16.81 4.33
CA SER A 74 9.31 17.28 5.71
C SER A 74 9.23 16.09 6.67
N PRO A 75 9.74 16.20 7.91
CA PRO A 75 9.68 15.12 8.89
C PRO A 75 8.27 14.56 9.09
N THR A 76 7.27 15.44 9.16
CA THR A 76 5.85 15.04 9.30
C THR A 76 5.37 14.21 8.12
N LYS A 77 5.75 14.58 6.89
CA LYS A 77 5.41 13.82 5.69
C LYS A 77 6.04 12.42 5.71
N ARG A 78 7.29 12.32 6.17
CA ARG A 78 7.98 11.03 6.31
C ARG A 78 7.25 10.13 7.30
N VAL A 79 6.93 10.65 8.49
CA VAL A 79 6.20 9.90 9.51
C VAL A 79 4.85 9.39 8.98
N VAL A 80 4.06 10.26 8.35
CA VAL A 80 2.74 9.90 7.78
C VAL A 80 2.86 8.77 6.77
N ILE A 81 3.73 8.92 5.78
CA ILE A 81 3.86 7.92 4.71
C ILE A 81 4.48 6.62 5.26
N THR A 82 5.43 6.70 6.18
CA THR A 82 5.99 5.51 6.85
C THR A 82 4.92 4.75 7.64
N LEU A 83 4.04 5.44 8.38
CA LEU A 83 2.91 4.81 9.08
C LEU A 83 1.92 4.13 8.12
N ILE A 84 1.83 4.60 6.87
CA ILE A 84 1.00 4.00 5.83
C ILE A 84 1.66 2.76 5.22
N ILE A 85 2.95 2.83 4.90
CA ILE A 85 3.63 1.76 4.15
C ILE A 85 4.11 0.63 5.06
N LEU A 86 4.77 0.96 6.17
CA LEU A 86 5.52 0.00 6.96
C LEU A 86 4.66 -1.13 7.54
N PRO A 87 3.47 -0.88 8.12
CA PRO A 87 2.64 -1.95 8.66
C PRO A 87 2.21 -2.97 7.61
N THR A 88 1.85 -2.50 6.41
CA THR A 88 1.46 -3.36 5.28
C THR A 88 2.62 -4.25 4.84
N ILE A 89 3.85 -3.72 4.78
CA ILE A 89 5.05 -4.52 4.45
C ILE A 89 5.31 -5.56 5.54
N VAL A 90 5.34 -5.15 6.81
CA VAL A 90 5.66 -6.03 7.94
C VAL A 90 4.66 -7.17 8.04
N TYR A 91 3.36 -6.87 7.89
CA TYR A 91 2.31 -7.88 7.85
C TYR A 91 2.55 -8.93 6.76
N TRP A 92 2.78 -8.49 5.52
CA TRP A 92 2.99 -9.40 4.40
C TRP A 92 4.28 -10.21 4.52
N ILE A 93 5.38 -9.63 5.01
CA ILE A 93 6.64 -10.36 5.26
C ILE A 93 6.38 -11.49 6.28
N PHE A 94 5.69 -11.21 7.38
CA PHE A 94 5.39 -12.22 8.38
C PHE A 94 4.45 -13.30 7.85
N LEU A 95 3.43 -12.90 7.09
CA LEU A 95 2.45 -13.82 6.52
C LEU A 95 3.09 -14.79 5.52
N ILE A 96 3.93 -14.29 4.61
CA ILE A 96 4.59 -15.11 3.58
C ILE A 96 5.62 -16.06 4.19
N ASN A 97 6.34 -15.62 5.23
CA ASN A 97 7.37 -16.42 5.88
C ASN A 97 6.82 -17.30 7.02
N HIS A 98 5.50 -17.33 7.24
CA HIS A 98 4.85 -18.05 8.32
C HIS A 98 5.47 -17.77 9.72
N LEU A 99 5.89 -16.52 9.95
CA LEU A 99 6.53 -16.13 11.21
C LEU A 99 5.51 -16.09 12.34
N ALA A 100 5.95 -16.50 13.53
CA ALA A 100 5.15 -16.34 14.75
C ALA A 100 4.82 -14.84 14.95
N GLY A 101 3.56 -14.53 15.25
CA GLY A 101 3.11 -13.15 15.43
C GLY A 101 2.34 -12.55 14.25
N ALA A 102 2.26 -13.22 13.09
CA ALA A 102 1.51 -12.72 11.93
C ALA A 102 0.05 -12.35 12.26
N ALA A 103 -0.60 -13.15 13.12
CA ALA A 103 -1.97 -12.88 13.58
C ALA A 103 -2.08 -11.57 14.38
N TRP A 104 -1.09 -11.22 15.19
CA TRP A 104 -1.07 -9.98 15.97
C TRP A 104 -0.79 -8.76 15.08
N LEU A 105 -0.03 -8.93 14.01
CA LEU A 105 0.25 -7.86 13.04
C LEU A 105 -0.98 -7.41 12.27
N TRP A 106 -2.06 -8.19 12.30
CA TRP A 106 -3.36 -7.77 11.79
C TRP A 106 -3.83 -6.45 12.42
N TYR A 107 -3.66 -6.25 13.74
CA TYR A 107 -3.98 -4.98 14.40
C TYR A 107 -3.12 -3.82 13.89
N GLY A 108 -1.91 -4.10 13.40
CA GLY A 108 -1.04 -3.13 12.77
C GLY A 108 -1.62 -2.56 11.47
N LEU A 109 -2.52 -3.27 10.80
CA LEU A 109 -3.16 -2.80 9.57
C LEU A 109 -4.14 -1.62 9.78
N PHE A 110 -4.45 -1.25 11.03
CA PHE A 110 -5.16 0.00 11.33
C PHE A 110 -4.24 1.24 11.26
N LEU A 111 -2.92 1.06 11.41
CA LEU A 111 -1.96 2.17 11.40
C LEU A 111 -1.93 2.97 10.09
N PRO A 112 -2.10 2.37 8.89
CA PRO A 112 -2.24 3.15 7.66
C PRO A 112 -3.38 4.16 7.69
N PHE A 113 -4.53 3.80 8.25
CA PHE A 113 -5.67 4.71 8.40
C PHE A 113 -5.39 5.80 9.42
N ALA A 114 -4.78 5.45 10.56
CA ALA A 114 -4.35 6.44 11.54
C ALA A 114 -3.31 7.42 10.97
N GLY A 115 -2.37 6.93 10.16
CA GLY A 115 -1.38 7.71 9.43
C GLY A 115 -2.03 8.69 8.46
N LEU A 116 -3.03 8.23 7.69
CA LEU A 116 -3.82 9.10 6.80
C LEU A 116 -4.58 10.17 7.60
N ILE A 117 -5.31 9.81 8.65
CA ILE A 117 -6.06 10.75 9.49
C ILE A 117 -5.12 11.82 10.06
N TYR A 118 -3.98 11.40 10.63
CA TYR A 118 -2.96 12.31 11.14
C TYR A 118 -2.42 13.25 10.06
N GLY A 119 -2.16 12.72 8.86
CA GLY A 119 -1.71 13.49 7.69
C GLY A 119 -2.76 14.38 7.05
N LEU A 120 -4.04 14.23 7.39
CA LEU A 120 -5.11 15.16 7.02
C LEU A 120 -5.29 16.25 8.08
N MET A 121 -5.17 15.91 9.36
CA MET A 121 -5.24 16.87 10.47
C MET A 121 -4.04 17.83 10.50
N ARG A 122 -2.85 17.32 10.19
CA ARG A 122 -1.68 18.15 9.88
C ARG A 122 -1.68 18.34 8.37
N PRO A 123 -1.75 19.55 7.80
CA PRO A 123 -1.87 19.78 6.34
C PRO A 123 -0.60 19.35 5.58
N VAL A 124 -0.34 18.05 5.54
CA VAL A 124 0.81 17.42 4.92
C VAL A 124 0.51 17.29 3.43
N ASN A 125 1.40 17.83 2.60
CA ASN A 125 1.22 17.75 1.15
C ASN A 125 1.54 16.34 0.64
N LEU A 126 0.50 15.51 0.52
CA LEU A 126 0.53 14.15 -0.05
C LEU A 126 0.12 14.11 -1.53
N LYS A 127 0.06 15.27 -2.20
CA LYS A 127 -0.47 15.38 -3.56
C LYS A 127 0.22 14.42 -4.53
N ASN A 128 1.51 14.18 -4.38
CA ASN A 128 2.21 13.35 -5.34
C ASN A 128 2.02 11.86 -5.04
N GLU A 129 1.70 11.50 -3.79
CA GLU A 129 1.77 10.15 -3.25
C GLU A 129 0.41 9.45 -3.17
N TRP A 130 -0.69 10.16 -3.43
CA TRP A 130 -2.05 9.61 -3.35
C TRP A 130 -2.26 8.32 -4.13
N GLY A 131 -1.61 8.16 -5.29
CA GLY A 131 -1.73 6.95 -6.12
C GLY A 131 -1.38 5.69 -5.34
N PHE A 132 -0.18 5.63 -4.76
CA PHE A 132 0.25 4.46 -4.00
C PHE A 132 -0.35 4.42 -2.59
N ILE A 133 -0.64 5.57 -1.98
CA ILE A 133 -1.30 5.63 -0.65
C ILE A 133 -2.67 4.95 -0.69
N ILE A 134 -3.50 5.26 -1.69
CA ILE A 134 -4.84 4.67 -1.80
C ILE A 134 -4.76 3.16 -2.03
N ILE A 135 -3.79 2.69 -2.82
CA ILE A 135 -3.60 1.25 -3.04
C ILE A 135 -3.21 0.55 -1.73
N LEU A 136 -2.29 1.11 -0.96
CA LEU A 136 -1.86 0.52 0.33
C LEU A 136 -2.97 0.53 1.38
N LEU A 137 -3.81 1.58 1.39
CA LEU A 137 -4.98 1.66 2.26
C LEU A 137 -6.04 0.63 1.86
N ALA A 138 -6.31 0.49 0.56
CA ALA A 138 -7.22 -0.51 0.04
C ALA A 138 -6.73 -1.92 0.39
N GLU A 139 -5.43 -2.19 0.25
CA GLU A 139 -4.82 -3.44 0.65
C GLU A 139 -4.93 -3.68 2.16
N ALA A 140 -4.63 -2.69 3.01
CA ALA A 140 -4.86 -2.87 4.45
C ALA A 140 -6.34 -3.13 4.76
N PHE A 141 -7.26 -2.46 4.05
CA PHE A 141 -8.69 -2.62 4.24
C PHE A 141 -9.19 -4.02 3.89
N THR A 142 -8.69 -4.63 2.79
CA THR A 142 -9.15 -5.96 2.35
C THR A 142 -8.91 -7.06 3.38
N HIS A 143 -7.91 -6.91 4.25
CA HIS A 143 -7.67 -7.84 5.37
C HIS A 143 -8.47 -7.51 6.63
N ILE A 144 -8.92 -6.26 6.80
CA ILE A 144 -9.64 -5.82 7.99
C ILE A 144 -11.15 -6.03 7.86
N TYR A 145 -11.75 -5.64 6.73
CA TYR A 145 -13.21 -5.62 6.60
C TYR A 145 -13.90 -6.97 6.82
N PRO A 146 -13.34 -8.15 6.47
CA PRO A 146 -14.03 -9.41 6.70
C PRO A 146 -14.25 -9.69 8.18
N VAL A 147 -13.39 -9.15 9.05
CA VAL A 147 -13.52 -9.30 10.52
C VAL A 147 -14.53 -8.32 11.10
N LEU A 148 -14.79 -7.18 10.44
CA LEU A 148 -15.73 -6.17 10.93
C LEU A 148 -17.19 -6.50 10.60
N ILE A 149 -17.43 -7.34 9.59
CA ILE A 149 -18.77 -7.67 9.07
C ILE A 149 -19.25 -9.06 9.54
N ASN A 150 -18.33 -9.87 10.07
CA ASN A 150 -18.62 -11.17 10.69
C ASN A 150 -18.73 -11.04 12.21
#